data_AF-A0A368G7E6-F1
#
_entry.id   AF-A0A368G7E6-F1
#
_cell.length_a   1.000
_cell.length_b   1.000
_cell.length_c   1.000
_cell.angle_alpha   90.00
_cell.angle_beta   90.00
_cell.angle_gamma   90.00
#
_symmetry.space_group_name_H-M   'P 1'
#
loop_
_entity.id
_entity.type
_entity.pdbx_description
1 polymer ?
#
loop_
_entity_poly.entity_id
_entity_poly.type
_entity_poly.pdbx_seq_one_letter_code
_entity_poly.pdbx_strand_id
1 'polypeptide(L)'
;MLIALLLTLASTGVALKDGEMELLLVQVIWRHGDRSPTLTFQSDPFEEGDWTFGGGGFGQLSPRGMKQHFNFGKQMRRLYVDTKFLGAKYSSKEVTLFTFDSSK
;
A
#
# COMPACT_ATOMS: atom_id res chain seq x y z
N MET A 1 17.24 13.18 54.22
CA MET A 1 18.10 13.00 53.01
C MET A 1 18.34 11.54 52.61
N LEU A 2 17.69 10.54 53.22
CA LEU A 2 17.86 9.12 52.85
C LEU A 2 16.67 8.52 52.06
N ILE A 3 15.48 9.13 52.15
CA ILE A 3 14.26 8.60 51.50
C ILE A 3 14.21 8.94 50.00
N ALA A 4 14.84 10.04 49.57
CA ALA A 4 14.91 10.44 48.16
C ALA A 4 15.82 9.51 47.31
N LEU A 5 16.78 8.84 47.95
CA LEU A 5 17.72 7.92 47.26
C LEU A 5 17.10 6.55 46.97
N LEU A 6 16.00 6.20 47.65
CA LEU A 6 15.33 4.90 47.49
C LEU A 6 14.32 4.89 46.33
N LEU A 7 13.86 6.06 45.88
CA LEU A 7 12.92 6.22 44.76
C LEU A 7 13.60 6.28 43.39
N THR A 8 14.94 6.44 43.33
CA THR A 8 15.71 6.41 42.08
C THR A 8 16.04 5.00 41.60
N LEU A 9 15.68 3.95 42.36
CA LEU A 9 15.72 2.55 41.93
C LEU A 9 14.43 2.14 41.17
N ALA A 10 13.81 3.07 40.45
CA ALA A 10 12.71 2.76 39.54
C ALA A 10 13.29 2.22 38.22
N SER A 11 13.40 0.89 38.15
CA SER A 11 13.53 0.07 36.95
C SER A 11 14.38 0.67 35.81
N THR A 12 15.69 0.40 35.82
CA THR A 12 16.36 0.15 34.55
C THR A 12 15.81 -1.17 34.01
N GLY A 13 14.61 -1.11 33.40
CA GLY A 13 14.22 -2.14 32.48
C GLY A 13 15.32 -2.17 31.43
N VAL A 14 16.18 -3.17 31.49
CA VAL A 14 17.05 -3.49 30.36
C VAL A 14 16.08 -3.87 29.27
N ALA A 15 15.72 -2.91 28.43
CA ALA A 15 15.14 -3.19 27.15
C ALA A 15 16.18 -4.07 26.47
N LEU A 16 15.91 -5.38 26.43
CA LEU A 16 16.63 -6.28 25.55
C LEU A 16 16.43 -5.67 24.17
N LYS A 17 17.46 -4.99 23.68
CA LYS A 17 17.52 -4.51 22.32
C LYS A 17 17.61 -5.79 21.51
N ASP A 18 16.45 -6.34 21.14
CA ASP A 18 16.35 -7.16 19.94
C ASP A 18 17.10 -6.35 18.87
N GLY A 19 18.08 -6.96 18.20
CA GLY A 19 19.10 -6.24 17.44
C GLY A 19 18.48 -5.16 16.54
N GLU A 20 19.23 -4.11 16.20
CA GLU A 20 18.71 -3.11 15.25
C GLU A 20 18.41 -3.78 13.91
N MET A 21 17.14 -4.13 13.69
CA MET A 21 16.68 -4.76 12.46
C MET A 21 16.60 -3.69 11.38
N GLU A 22 17.40 -3.85 10.35
CA GLU A 22 17.40 -2.97 9.19
C GLU A 22 16.42 -3.48 8.13
N LEU A 23 15.52 -2.61 7.66
CA LEU A 23 14.68 -2.91 6.51
C LEU A 23 15.51 -2.73 5.23
N LEU A 24 15.85 -3.84 4.56
CA LEU A 24 16.66 -3.82 3.33
C LEU A 24 15.82 -3.81 2.05
N LEU A 25 14.68 -4.51 2.04
CA LEU A 25 13.85 -4.68 0.86
C LEU A 25 12.38 -4.86 1.25
N VAL A 26 11.50 -4.27 0.44
CA VAL A 26 10.05 -4.51 0.50
C VAL A 26 9.62 -5.10 -0.83
N GLN A 27 9.09 -6.32 -0.81
CA GLN A 27 8.44 -6.93 -1.96
C GLN A 27 6.96 -7.11 -1.68
N VAL A 28 6.15 -6.72 -2.66
CA VAL A 28 4.71 -6.60 -2.50
C VAL A 28 4.02 -7.06 -3.77
N ILE A 29 2.94 -7.84 -3.59
CA ILE A 29 2.10 -8.33 -4.66
C ILE A 29 0.68 -7.89 -4.35
N TRP A 30 0.07 -7.16 -5.29
CA TRP A 30 -1.28 -6.65 -5.15
C TRP A 30 -2.14 -7.20 -6.27
N ARG A 31 -3.41 -7.43 -5.96
CA ARG A 31 -4.44 -7.52 -6.99
C ARG A 31 -4.67 -6.13 -7.61
N HIS A 32 -5.12 -6.12 -8.86
CA HIS A 32 -5.68 -4.94 -9.50
C HIS A 32 -6.78 -4.28 -8.63
N GLY A 33 -7.05 -3.00 -8.87
CA GLY A 33 -8.14 -2.29 -8.17
C GLY A 33 -9.52 -2.75 -8.61
N ASP A 34 -10.55 -2.13 -8.05
CA ASP A 34 -11.93 -2.34 -8.49
C ASP A 34 -12.09 -2.17 -10.03
N ARG A 35 -12.76 -3.14 -10.68
CA ARG A 35 -12.96 -3.21 -12.13
C ARG A 35 -14.42 -3.48 -12.46
N SER A 36 -14.83 -3.17 -13.68
CA SER A 36 -16.09 -3.69 -14.24
C SER A 36 -16.04 -5.22 -14.38
N PRO A 37 -17.20 -5.91 -14.44
CA PRO A 37 -17.27 -7.35 -14.71
C PRO A 37 -16.53 -7.69 -16.01
N THR A 38 -15.94 -8.88 -16.10
CA THR A 38 -15.25 -9.34 -17.32
C THR A 38 -16.14 -10.13 -18.27
N LEU A 39 -17.28 -10.60 -17.77
CA LEU A 39 -18.26 -11.42 -18.49
C LEU A 39 -19.65 -11.05 -17.97
N THR A 40 -20.65 -11.30 -18.81
CA THR A 40 -22.07 -11.14 -18.50
C THR A 40 -22.83 -12.47 -18.72
N PHE A 41 -24.13 -12.50 -18.47
CA PHE A 41 -25.02 -13.63 -18.70
C PHE A 41 -26.17 -13.24 -19.65
N GLN A 42 -26.79 -14.24 -20.30
CA GLN A 42 -27.73 -14.02 -21.42
C GLN A 42 -28.93 -13.11 -21.10
N SER A 43 -29.30 -12.97 -19.83
CA SER A 43 -30.44 -12.14 -19.39
C SER A 43 -30.01 -11.03 -18.43
N ASP A 44 -28.75 -10.58 -18.50
CA ASP A 44 -28.28 -9.45 -17.71
C ASP A 44 -28.90 -8.16 -18.27
N PRO A 45 -29.58 -7.34 -17.44
CA PRO A 45 -30.04 -6.02 -17.88
C PRO A 45 -28.91 -5.01 -18.10
N PHE A 46 -27.67 -5.31 -17.69
CA PHE A 46 -26.50 -4.45 -17.86
C PHE A 46 -25.50 -5.06 -18.83
N GLU A 47 -25.25 -4.36 -19.93
CA GLU A 47 -24.34 -4.78 -20.98
C GLU A 47 -23.06 -3.93 -20.96
N GLU A 48 -22.09 -4.24 -21.83
CA GLU A 48 -20.80 -3.54 -21.86
C GLU A 48 -20.94 -2.01 -21.98
N GLY A 49 -21.95 -1.54 -22.72
CA GLY A 49 -22.26 -0.12 -22.88
C GLY A 49 -22.68 0.59 -21.58
N ASP A 50 -23.08 -0.15 -20.55
CA ASP A 50 -23.40 0.40 -19.23
C ASP A 50 -22.13 0.57 -18.36
N TRP A 51 -21.03 -0.09 -18.73
CA TRP A 51 -19.73 -0.05 -18.03
C TRP A 51 -18.77 0.97 -18.65
N THR A 52 -19.27 2.16 -18.98
CA THR A 52 -18.49 3.22 -19.64
C THR A 52 -17.53 3.97 -18.71
N PHE A 53 -17.62 3.75 -17.39
CA PHE A 53 -16.80 4.43 -16.42
C PHE A 53 -15.42 3.76 -16.25
N GLY A 54 -14.34 4.51 -16.48
CA GLY A 54 -12.96 4.05 -16.24
C GLY A 54 -12.51 2.96 -17.22
N GLY A 55 -12.05 3.39 -18.40
CA GLY A 55 -11.53 2.49 -19.44
C GLY A 55 -12.57 1.94 -20.41
N GLY A 56 -13.88 2.14 -20.14
CA GLY A 56 -14.92 2.13 -21.17
C GLY A 56 -15.38 0.75 -21.66
N GLY A 57 -15.42 -0.26 -20.79
CA GLY A 57 -15.92 -1.59 -21.17
C GLY A 57 -15.74 -2.63 -20.07
N PHE A 58 -15.95 -3.90 -20.42
CA PHE A 58 -15.81 -5.01 -19.49
C PHE A 58 -14.35 -5.21 -19.04
N GLY A 59 -14.18 -5.59 -17.78
CA GLY A 59 -12.88 -5.84 -17.18
C GLY A 59 -11.99 -4.60 -17.12
N GLN A 60 -12.49 -3.37 -17.16
CA GLN A 60 -11.67 -2.17 -17.09
C GLN A 60 -11.62 -1.59 -15.67
N LEU A 61 -10.55 -0.86 -15.34
CA LEU A 61 -10.32 -0.31 -14.02
C LEU A 61 -11.27 0.85 -13.73
N SER A 62 -12.13 0.70 -12.72
CA SER A 62 -13.11 1.72 -12.39
C SER A 62 -12.43 2.97 -11.80
N PRO A 63 -13.06 4.17 -11.90
CA PRO A 63 -12.55 5.37 -11.22
C PRO A 63 -12.40 5.21 -9.71
N ARG A 64 -13.27 4.37 -9.11
CA ARG A 64 -13.15 3.99 -7.71
C ARG A 64 -11.88 3.18 -7.46
N GLY A 65 -11.59 2.17 -8.29
CA GLY A 65 -10.38 1.35 -8.20
C GLY A 65 -9.11 2.16 -8.37
N MET A 66 -9.09 3.10 -9.33
CA MET A 66 -8.00 4.06 -9.52
C MET A 66 -7.75 4.89 -8.26
N LYS A 67 -8.81 5.47 -7.67
CA LYS A 67 -8.72 6.29 -6.47
C LYS A 67 -8.25 5.49 -5.25
N GLN A 68 -8.70 4.24 -5.11
CA GLN A 68 -8.26 3.35 -4.04
C GLN A 68 -6.75 3.10 -4.11
N HIS A 69 -6.23 2.70 -5.27
CA HIS A 69 -4.80 2.47 -5.45
C HIS A 69 -3.95 3.74 -5.30
N PHE A 70 -4.44 4.88 -5.79
CA PHE A 70 -3.77 6.16 -5.58
C PHE A 70 -3.64 6.50 -4.09
N ASN A 71 -4.73 6.33 -3.31
CA ASN A 71 -4.70 6.57 -1.87
C ASN A 71 -3.82 5.57 -1.12
N PHE A 72 -3.79 4.32 -1.58
CA PHE A 72 -2.89 3.32 -1.03
C PHE A 72 -1.43 3.66 -1.29
N GLY A 73 -1.07 4.03 -2.52
CA GLY A 73 0.27 4.50 -2.87
C GLY A 73 0.73 5.69 -2.03
N LYS A 74 -0.17 6.64 -1.71
CA LYS A 74 0.14 7.75 -0.78
C LYS A 74 0.46 7.26 0.63
N GLN A 75 -0.26 6.27 1.15
CA GLN A 75 0.00 5.70 2.49
C GLN A 75 1.35 4.99 2.52
N MET A 76 1.65 4.19 1.49
CA MET A 76 2.94 3.49 1.35
C MET A 76 4.09 4.49 1.25
N ARG A 77 3.92 5.54 0.44
CA ARG A 77 4.90 6.61 0.30
C ARG A 77 5.15 7.32 1.63
N ARG A 78 4.08 7.62 2.38
CA ARG A 78 4.18 8.23 3.71
C ARG A 78 4.96 7.33 4.66
N LEU A 79 4.55 6.07 4.79
CA LEU A 79 5.20 5.09 5.66
C LEU A 79 6.71 5.03 5.41
N TYR A 80 7.12 4.81 4.16
CA TYR A 80 8.53 4.57 3.85
C TYR A 80 9.39 5.84 3.75
N VAL A 81 8.81 7.03 3.54
CA VAL A 81 9.52 8.31 3.69
C VAL A 81 9.72 8.67 5.15
N ASP A 82 8.68 8.49 5.96
CA ASP A 82 8.70 8.85 7.37
C ASP A 82 9.71 7.98 8.13
N THR A 83 9.82 6.70 7.77
CA THR A 83 10.84 5.77 8.30
C THR A 83 12.21 5.90 7.64
N LYS A 84 12.40 6.83 6.70
CA LYS A 84 13.65 7.06 5.94
C LYS A 84 14.11 5.88 5.07
N PHE A 85 13.24 4.90 4.82
CA PHE A 85 13.53 3.79 3.91
C PHE A 85 13.59 4.26 2.44
N LEU A 86 12.74 5.21 2.04
CA LEU A 86 12.77 5.85 0.73
C LEU A 86 13.21 7.31 0.82
N GLY A 87 13.86 7.82 -0.23
CA GLY A 87 14.26 9.23 -0.30
C GLY A 87 13.06 10.18 -0.34
N ALA A 88 13.21 11.43 0.11
CA ALA A 88 12.13 12.42 0.12
C ALA A 88 11.63 12.81 -1.28
N LYS A 89 12.50 12.70 -2.29
CA LYS A 89 12.16 12.81 -3.72
C LYS A 89 12.12 11.42 -4.33
N TYR A 90 11.29 11.23 -5.36
CA TYR A 90 11.23 9.97 -6.08
C TYR A 90 12.55 9.68 -6.82
N SER A 91 12.97 8.42 -6.83
CA SER A 91 14.09 7.87 -7.59
C SER A 91 13.69 6.52 -8.19
N SER A 92 13.89 6.34 -9.50
CA SER A 92 13.63 5.05 -10.17
C SER A 92 14.60 3.95 -9.78
N LYS A 93 15.69 4.28 -9.06
CA LYS A 93 16.63 3.29 -8.50
C LYS A 93 16.12 2.66 -7.19
N GLU A 94 15.15 3.30 -6.53
CA GLU A 94 14.61 2.85 -5.24
C GLU A 94 13.33 2.02 -5.41
N VAL A 95 12.59 2.24 -6.50
CA VAL A 95 11.28 1.61 -6.71
C VAL A 95 11.16 1.11 -8.15
N THR A 96 10.96 -0.18 -8.28
CA THR A 96 10.63 -0.85 -9.55
C THR A 96 9.21 -1.40 -9.48
N LEU A 97 8.46 -1.26 -10.56
CA LEU A 97 7.09 -1.75 -10.65
C LEU A 97 6.97 -2.69 -11.85
N PHE A 98 6.25 -3.79 -11.65
CA PHE A 98 5.87 -4.72 -12.69
C PHE A 98 4.35 -4.85 -12.70
N THR A 99 3.76 -4.70 -13.87
CA THR A 99 2.32 -4.86 -14.09
C THR A 99 2.10 -5.95 -15.11
N PHE A 100 1.03 -6.72 -14.93
CA PHE A 100 0.56 -7.65 -15.94
C PHE A 100 -0.65 -7.02 -16.61
N ASP A 101 -0.64 -7.01 -17.94
CA ASP A 101 -1.82 -6.67 -18.69
C ASP A 101 -2.82 -7.83 -18.61
N SER A 102 -4.07 -7.47 -18.45
CA SER A 102 -5.21 -8.39 -18.44
C SER A 102 -6.39 -7.82 -19.23
N SER A 103 -6.19 -6.68 -19.91
CA SER A 103 -7.12 -6.24 -20.94
C SER A 103 -7.06 -7.23 -22.10
N LYS A 104 -8.23 -7.62 -22.60
CA LYS A 104 -8.37 -8.46 -23.78
C LYS A 104 -8.68 -7.59 -24.98
#